data_AF-A0A2S6CH79-F1
#
_entry.id   AF-A0A2S6CH79-F1
#
_cell.length_a   1.000
_cell.length_b   1.000
_cell.length_c   1.000
_cell.angle_alpha   90.00
_cell.angle_beta   90.00
_cell.angle_gamma   90.00
#
_symmetry.space_group_name_H-M   'P 1'
#
loop_
_entity.id
_entity.type
_entity.pdbx_description
1 polymer ?
#
loop_
_entity_poly.entity_id
_entity_poly.type
_entity_poly.pdbx_seq_one_letter_code
_entity_poly.pdbx_strand_id
1 'polypeptide(L)'
;MSARLGKLEGRVSVDGIPQPYFGPRDTVTGKIILRYLPYSSIFKKNVETAALFGPLRLNIILAARIRLRIRRERSHALPTNHDAHLFATKFSVYSGSFEAEVGKEHTYSFSAQFPPSIEALPPTFSLLFHRVPDVVDVAVQYRLMAEIDMPGIAIETLAAPLEIRFDVARPSLSAIASSRTTFKLRTKVQNQHLLPGGQQPQGFKGKATAIFTPSEQFPAFVLDIFCTEHKHIYPGQQMKFEVTLRRDDSETTAPAVPDITLDSFKADLKSATVVDGSQRIMGPAVIIDKTYAQSLVCETKLPINFSKSNDYSTYVVTNPLQNHASSFKHPKLSRVYSLKITMQFTVAKKTLKLSQESPVTMVPRPTDDNDPPVAGPSRRVVGDVEDEDLPMYEEAPAYTVANATQGNIASLQKHPDLDSNSRT
;
A
#
# COMPACT_ATOMS: atom_id res chain seq x y z
N MET A 1 30.99 33.97 -36.20
CA MET A 1 30.52 32.56 -36.16
C MET A 1 29.02 32.59 -35.93
N SER A 2 28.22 31.73 -36.57
CA SER A 2 26.77 31.71 -36.33
C SER A 2 26.49 30.95 -35.02
N ALA A 3 26.09 31.69 -33.98
CA ALA A 3 25.65 31.09 -32.72
C ALA A 3 24.39 30.24 -32.95
N ARG A 4 24.31 29.09 -32.28
CA ARG A 4 23.17 28.16 -32.41
C ARG A 4 22.30 28.20 -31.18
N LEU A 5 21.02 27.90 -31.35
CA LEU A 5 20.12 27.69 -30.22
C LEU A 5 20.46 26.39 -29.50
N GLY A 6 20.41 26.43 -28.17
CA GLY A 6 20.60 25.29 -27.30
C GLY A 6 19.32 24.46 -27.15
N LYS A 7 19.13 23.86 -25.97
CA LYS A 7 17.94 23.06 -25.62
C LYS A 7 17.29 23.62 -24.36
N LEU A 8 15.98 23.54 -24.25
CA LEU A 8 15.27 23.96 -23.04
C LEU A 8 14.81 22.73 -22.25
N GLU A 9 15.42 22.52 -21.09
CA GLU A 9 15.07 21.43 -20.18
C GLU A 9 14.04 21.90 -19.16
N GLY A 10 12.97 21.13 -18.97
CA GLY A 10 11.99 21.31 -17.91
C GLY A 10 12.02 20.16 -16.92
N ARG A 11 12.25 20.49 -15.64
CA ARG A 11 12.18 19.55 -14.53
C ARG A 11 10.97 19.87 -13.67
N VAL A 12 10.11 18.88 -13.47
CA VAL A 12 8.97 19.00 -12.56
C VAL A 12 9.40 18.50 -11.19
N SER A 13 9.08 19.27 -10.16
CA SER A 13 9.21 18.88 -8.75
C SER A 13 7.89 19.12 -8.04
N VAL A 14 7.58 18.27 -7.08
CA VAL A 14 6.38 18.37 -6.23
C VAL A 14 6.81 18.87 -4.86
N ASP A 15 6.01 19.73 -4.25
CA ASP A 15 6.28 20.24 -2.91
C ASP A 15 6.02 19.14 -1.84
N GLY A 16 6.89 19.05 -0.84
CA GLY A 16 6.70 18.18 0.33
C GLY A 16 7.34 16.79 0.26
N ILE A 17 6.94 15.93 1.19
CA ILE A 17 7.38 14.53 1.28
C ILE A 17 6.60 13.71 0.24
N PRO A 18 7.24 12.77 -0.48
CA PRO A 18 6.54 11.89 -1.42
C PRO A 18 5.50 11.02 -0.70
N GLN A 19 4.26 11.53 -0.63
CA GLN A 19 3.09 10.86 -0.09
C GLN A 19 2.03 10.71 -1.19
N PRO A 20 1.13 9.72 -1.08
CA PRO A 20 -0.02 9.63 -1.96
C PRO A 20 -0.95 10.84 -1.80
N TYR A 21 -1.50 11.31 -2.92
CA TYR A 21 -2.61 12.25 -2.92
C TYR A 21 -3.93 11.49 -2.73
N PHE A 22 -4.83 12.00 -1.88
CA PHE A 22 -6.03 11.28 -1.46
C PHE A 22 -7.31 11.88 -2.05
N GLY A 23 -7.81 11.27 -3.12
CA GLY A 23 -9.07 11.65 -3.76
C GLY A 23 -9.00 12.94 -4.59
N PRO A 24 -10.13 13.33 -5.20
CA PRO A 24 -10.14 14.35 -6.26
C PRO A 24 -9.92 15.79 -5.75
N ARG A 25 -10.14 16.03 -4.46
CA ARG A 25 -9.98 17.35 -3.83
C ARG A 25 -8.54 17.67 -3.47
N ASP A 26 -7.68 16.65 -3.46
CA ASP A 26 -6.28 16.84 -3.15
C ASP A 26 -5.57 17.52 -4.32
N THR A 27 -4.77 18.53 -4.02
CA THR A 27 -4.15 19.39 -5.03
C THR A 27 -2.66 19.11 -5.08
N VAL A 28 -2.16 18.80 -6.27
CA VAL A 28 -0.74 18.60 -6.52
C VAL A 28 -0.09 19.96 -6.76
N THR A 29 0.67 20.42 -5.77
CA THR A 29 1.45 21.66 -5.87
C THR A 29 2.93 21.35 -6.08
N GLY A 30 3.63 22.25 -6.75
CA GLY A 30 5.04 22.07 -7.02
C GLY A 30 5.61 23.18 -7.88
N LYS A 31 6.77 22.90 -8.48
CA LYS A 31 7.51 23.84 -9.32
C LYS A 31 8.04 23.19 -10.58
N ILE A 32 8.01 23.93 -11.67
CA ILE A 32 8.72 23.64 -12.91
C ILE A 32 9.99 24.47 -12.93
N ILE A 33 11.14 23.81 -13.05
CA ILE A 33 12.45 24.44 -13.20
C ILE A 33 12.84 24.31 -14.67
N LEU A 34 12.91 25.45 -15.35
CA LEU A 34 13.41 25.55 -16.72
C LEU A 34 14.90 25.87 -16.71
N ARG A 35 15.68 25.14 -17.49
CA ARG A 35 17.11 25.36 -17.67
C ARG A 35 17.47 25.38 -19.14
N TYR A 36 18.12 26.46 -19.58
CA TYR A 36 18.62 26.54 -20.95
C TYR A 36 20.00 25.90 -21.04
N LEU A 37 20.08 24.79 -21.77
CA LEU A 37 21.28 23.98 -21.94
C LEU A 37 22.05 24.38 -23.20
N PRO A 38 23.39 24.27 -23.18
CA PRO A 38 24.21 24.59 -24.35
C PRO A 38 23.86 23.69 -25.55
N TYR A 39 24.10 24.20 -26.76
CA TYR A 39 24.00 23.40 -27.96
C TYR A 39 24.99 22.23 -27.92
N SER A 40 24.48 21.01 -28.06
CA SER A 40 25.30 19.79 -28.13
C SER A 40 25.16 19.14 -29.49
N SER A 41 26.29 18.90 -30.16
CA SER A 41 26.36 18.11 -31.39
C SER A 41 27.50 17.11 -31.27
N ILE A 42 27.22 15.86 -31.66
CA ILE A 42 28.19 14.75 -31.62
C ILE A 42 29.46 15.10 -32.42
N PHE A 43 29.35 15.93 -33.46
CA PHE A 43 30.43 16.26 -34.37
C PHE A 43 31.12 17.60 -34.09
N LYS A 44 30.60 18.43 -33.17
CA LYS A 44 31.13 19.77 -32.89
C LYS A 44 31.15 20.05 -31.39
N LYS A 45 32.35 20.04 -30.81
CA LYS A 45 32.61 20.51 -29.45
C LYS A 45 32.79 22.04 -29.47
N ASN A 46 32.25 22.75 -28.48
CA ASN A 46 32.43 24.20 -28.26
C ASN A 46 31.77 25.14 -29.30
N VAL A 47 30.55 24.85 -29.75
CA VAL A 47 29.77 25.82 -30.53
C VAL A 47 29.17 26.86 -29.58
N GLU A 48 29.37 28.15 -29.87
CA GLU A 48 28.76 29.25 -29.14
C GLU A 48 27.23 29.15 -29.17
N THR A 49 26.62 29.17 -27.99
CA THR A 49 25.16 29.06 -27.84
C THR A 49 24.58 30.46 -27.66
N ALA A 50 23.64 30.83 -28.52
CA ALA A 50 22.98 32.14 -28.45
C ALA A 50 22.06 32.21 -27.22
N ALA A 51 21.88 33.41 -26.65
CA ALA A 51 20.85 33.64 -25.64
C ALA A 51 19.46 33.34 -26.23
N LEU A 52 18.56 32.82 -25.39
CA LEU A 52 17.20 32.46 -25.79
C LEU A 52 16.24 33.58 -25.39
N PHE A 53 15.56 34.17 -26.37
CA PHE A 53 14.56 35.20 -26.14
C PHE A 53 13.31 34.96 -27.01
N GLY A 54 12.12 35.01 -26.41
CA GLY A 54 10.86 34.92 -27.15
C GLY A 54 9.65 34.61 -26.26
N PRO A 55 8.45 34.45 -26.85
CA PRO A 55 7.26 34.06 -26.09
C PRO A 55 7.40 32.62 -25.59
N LEU A 56 7.10 32.39 -24.31
CA LEU A 56 7.04 31.07 -23.68
C LEU A 56 5.61 30.80 -23.22
N ARG A 57 5.13 29.59 -23.53
CA ARG A 57 3.92 28.99 -22.97
C ARG A 57 4.32 27.76 -22.18
N LEU A 58 4.10 27.81 -20.88
CA LEU A 58 4.41 26.74 -19.94
C LEU A 58 3.13 26.20 -19.34
N ASN A 59 2.93 24.89 -19.43
CA ASN A 59 1.81 24.20 -18.82
C ASN A 59 2.30 22.99 -18.04
N ILE A 60 1.55 22.60 -17.01
CA ILE A 60 1.70 21.29 -16.38
C ILE A 60 0.54 20.40 -16.82
N ILE A 61 0.85 19.17 -17.23
CA ILE A 61 -0.14 18.15 -17.59
C ILE A 61 -0.15 17.10 -16.48
N LEU A 62 -1.28 16.95 -15.81
CA LEU A 62 -1.56 15.81 -14.94
C LEU A 62 -2.30 14.75 -15.76
N ALA A 63 -1.70 13.58 -15.90
CA ALA A 63 -2.27 12.49 -16.69
C ALA A 63 -2.27 11.18 -15.90
N ALA A 64 -3.28 10.35 -16.16
CA ALA A 64 -3.38 9.02 -15.59
C ALA A 64 -3.73 7.98 -16.66
N ARG A 65 -3.17 6.79 -16.51
CA ARG A 65 -3.44 5.65 -17.38
C ARG A 65 -3.37 4.33 -16.63
N ILE A 66 -4.11 3.36 -17.13
CA ILE A 66 -3.92 1.94 -16.82
C ILE A 66 -3.03 1.38 -17.92
N ARG A 67 -1.85 0.90 -17.53
CA ARG A 67 -0.98 0.09 -18.39
C ARG A 67 -1.32 -1.37 -18.16
N LEU A 68 -1.65 -2.10 -19.21
CA LEU A 68 -1.97 -3.51 -19.11
C LEU A 68 -1.31 -4.27 -20.26
N ARG A 69 -0.36 -5.13 -19.91
CA ARG A 69 0.40 -5.96 -20.86
C ARG A 69 0.17 -7.42 -20.54
N ILE A 70 -0.31 -8.15 -21.54
CA ILE A 70 -0.53 -9.59 -21.45
C ILE A 70 0.41 -10.27 -22.44
N ARG A 71 1.34 -11.09 -21.95
CA ARG A 71 2.23 -11.91 -22.77
C ARG A 71 1.94 -13.39 -22.52
N ARG A 72 2.13 -14.23 -23.53
CA ARG A 72 2.10 -15.69 -23.34
C ARG A 72 3.51 -16.21 -23.11
N GLU A 73 3.70 -17.01 -22.06
CA GLU A 73 5.02 -17.42 -21.58
C GLU A 73 5.86 -18.16 -22.63
N ARG A 74 5.22 -18.95 -23.51
CA ARG A 74 5.89 -19.74 -24.56
C ARG A 74 5.69 -19.17 -25.97
N SER A 75 5.14 -17.97 -26.09
CA SER A 75 4.92 -17.34 -27.39
C SER A 75 6.02 -16.32 -27.65
N HIS A 76 6.65 -16.40 -28.82
CA HIS A 76 7.48 -15.31 -29.35
C HIS A 76 6.64 -14.10 -29.80
N ALA A 77 5.31 -14.20 -29.74
CA ALA A 77 4.44 -13.08 -30.04
C ALA A 77 4.67 -11.92 -29.07
N LEU A 78 4.64 -10.70 -29.62
CA LEU A 78 4.72 -9.48 -28.85
C LEU A 78 3.58 -9.42 -27.81
N PRO A 79 3.82 -8.81 -26.62
CA PRO A 79 2.77 -8.61 -25.63
C PRO A 79 1.62 -7.81 -26.22
N THR A 80 0.38 -8.23 -25.94
CA THR A 80 -0.79 -7.44 -26.28
C THR A 80 -0.93 -6.32 -25.25
N ASN A 81 -1.00 -5.07 -25.71
CA ASN A 81 -1.27 -3.92 -24.87
C ASN A 81 -2.79 -3.68 -24.82
N HIS A 82 -3.30 -3.48 -23.61
CA HIS A 82 -4.71 -3.23 -23.31
C HIS A 82 -4.84 -1.93 -22.49
N ASP A 83 -3.95 -0.98 -22.76
CA ASP A 83 -3.85 0.27 -22.03
C ASP A 83 -5.16 1.07 -22.11
N ALA A 84 -5.46 1.80 -21.05
CA ALA A 84 -6.60 2.71 -21.01
C ALA A 84 -6.16 4.06 -20.46
N HIS A 85 -6.52 5.13 -21.16
CA HIS A 85 -6.37 6.48 -20.66
C HIS A 85 -7.49 6.78 -19.66
N LEU A 86 -7.12 7.25 -18.47
CA LEU A 86 -8.09 7.68 -17.48
C LEU A 86 -8.42 9.16 -17.68
N PHE A 87 -7.37 10.00 -17.75
CA PHE A 87 -7.50 11.41 -18.09
C PHE A 87 -6.15 12.03 -18.46
N ALA A 88 -6.19 13.22 -19.05
CA ALA A 88 -5.06 14.13 -19.18
C ALA A 88 -5.58 15.57 -19.07
N THR A 89 -5.16 16.29 -18.03
CA THR A 89 -5.63 17.65 -17.72
C THR A 89 -4.46 18.61 -17.74
N LYS A 90 -4.62 19.71 -18.48
CA LYS A 90 -3.61 20.75 -18.69
C LYS A 90 -3.91 21.96 -17.81
N PHE A 91 -2.91 22.44 -17.08
CA PHE A 91 -2.98 23.62 -16.23
C PHE A 91 -1.96 24.65 -16.71
N SER A 92 -2.43 25.86 -17.01
CA SER A 92 -1.56 26.97 -17.42
C SER A 92 -0.70 27.43 -16.25
N VAL A 93 0.62 27.49 -16.46
CA VAL A 93 1.60 27.90 -15.44
C VAL A 93 2.16 29.27 -15.76
N TYR A 94 2.55 29.50 -17.01
CA TYR A 94 3.10 30.76 -17.46
C TYR A 94 2.84 31.00 -18.94
N SER A 95 2.54 32.25 -19.31
CA SER A 95 2.43 32.69 -20.70
C SER A 95 2.95 34.13 -20.81
N GLY A 96 4.09 34.33 -21.45
CA GLY A 96 4.70 35.65 -21.56
C GLY A 96 6.09 35.65 -22.20
N SER A 97 6.76 36.80 -22.16
CA SER A 97 8.13 36.95 -22.68
C SER A 97 9.14 36.23 -21.79
N PHE A 98 9.99 35.42 -22.38
CA PHE A 98 11.01 34.65 -21.71
C PHE A 98 12.39 34.98 -22.27
N GLU A 99 13.34 35.15 -21.35
CA GLU A 99 14.75 35.38 -21.65
C GLU A 99 15.59 34.47 -20.75
N ALA A 100 16.50 33.71 -21.36
CA ALA A 100 17.37 32.80 -20.64
C ALA A 100 18.80 32.78 -21.21
N GLU A 101 19.75 32.82 -20.29
CA GLU A 101 21.16 32.56 -20.53
C GLU A 101 21.47 31.09 -20.28
N VAL A 102 22.53 30.59 -20.92
CA VAL A 102 22.94 29.19 -20.78
C VAL A 102 23.30 28.89 -19.33
N GLY A 103 22.70 27.85 -18.76
CA GLY A 103 22.92 27.41 -17.38
C GLY A 103 22.06 28.14 -16.35
N LYS A 104 21.35 29.22 -16.70
CA LYS A 104 20.44 29.90 -15.79
C LYS A 104 19.16 29.08 -15.59
N GLU A 105 18.70 29.02 -14.34
CA GLU A 105 17.48 28.32 -13.95
C GLU A 105 16.34 29.32 -13.70
N HIS A 106 15.15 28.98 -14.20
CA HIS A 106 13.93 29.76 -14.04
C HIS A 106 12.86 28.87 -13.42
N THR A 107 12.29 29.30 -12.29
CA THR A 107 11.36 28.48 -11.51
C THR A 107 9.95 29.06 -11.57
N TYR A 108 8.97 28.21 -11.86
CA TYR A 108 7.55 28.56 -11.93
C TYR A 108 6.73 27.61 -11.06
N SER A 109 5.93 28.16 -10.15
CA SER A 109 5.05 27.34 -9.30
C SER A 109 3.80 26.91 -10.05
N PHE A 110 3.29 25.71 -9.76
CA PHE A 110 2.04 25.20 -10.32
C PHE A 110 1.12 24.62 -9.24
N SER A 111 -0.15 24.47 -9.62
CA SER A 111 -1.18 23.80 -8.85
C SER A 111 -2.07 23.00 -9.81
N ALA A 112 -2.18 21.69 -9.59
CA ALA A 112 -2.89 20.76 -10.46
C ALA A 112 -3.85 19.88 -9.62
N GLN A 113 -5.14 19.95 -9.92
CA GLN A 113 -6.16 19.15 -9.24
C GLN A 113 -6.51 17.91 -10.05
N PHE A 114 -6.89 16.82 -9.37
CA PHE A 114 -7.44 15.67 -10.06
C PHE A 114 -8.84 16.02 -10.60
N PRO A 115 -9.19 15.59 -11.82
CA PRO A 115 -10.49 15.92 -12.39
C PRO A 115 -11.61 15.24 -11.59
N PRO A 116 -12.75 15.91 -11.40
CA PRO A 116 -13.95 15.24 -10.93
C PRO A 116 -14.43 14.28 -12.03
N SER A 117 -14.38 12.98 -11.77
CA SER A 117 -14.82 11.94 -12.72
C SER A 117 -16.10 11.27 -12.25
N ILE A 118 -16.97 10.91 -13.20
CA ILE A 118 -18.19 10.14 -12.94
C ILE A 118 -17.83 8.76 -12.38
N GLU A 119 -16.78 8.15 -12.92
CA GLU A 119 -16.19 6.91 -12.40
C GLU A 119 -15.06 7.23 -11.43
N ALA A 120 -15.01 6.58 -10.26
CA ALA A 120 -13.95 6.81 -9.29
C ALA A 120 -12.57 6.45 -9.87
N LEU A 121 -11.61 7.36 -9.74
CA LEU A 121 -10.23 7.12 -10.17
C LEU A 121 -9.60 5.97 -9.36
N PRO A 122 -8.97 4.97 -10.01
CA PRO A 122 -8.33 3.87 -9.30
C PRO A 122 -7.04 4.34 -8.59
N PRO A 123 -6.70 3.82 -7.39
CA PRO A 123 -5.45 4.14 -6.72
C PRO A 123 -4.24 3.69 -7.56
N THR A 124 -3.08 4.26 -7.26
CA THR A 124 -1.81 3.81 -7.81
C THR A 124 -1.58 2.37 -7.42
N PHE A 125 -1.38 1.53 -8.41
CA PHE A 125 -1.34 0.08 -8.24
C PHE A 125 -0.38 -0.51 -9.27
N SER A 126 0.35 -1.55 -8.90
CA SER A 126 1.13 -2.35 -9.84
C SER A 126 1.17 -3.80 -9.39
N LEU A 127 1.00 -4.71 -10.34
CA LEU A 127 1.05 -6.14 -10.09
C LEU A 127 1.57 -6.86 -11.34
N LEU A 128 2.49 -7.80 -11.11
CA LEU A 128 2.91 -8.79 -12.09
C LEU A 128 2.47 -10.16 -11.59
N PHE A 129 1.66 -10.88 -12.36
CA PHE A 129 1.23 -12.23 -11.98
C PHE A 129 1.20 -13.20 -13.17
N HIS A 130 1.27 -14.49 -12.84
CA HIS A 130 1.28 -15.58 -13.79
C HIS A 130 -0.04 -16.35 -13.70
N ARG A 131 -0.73 -16.48 -14.83
CA ARG A 131 -1.90 -17.33 -14.98
C ARG A 131 -1.76 -18.14 -16.25
N VAL A 132 -1.05 -19.26 -16.13
CA VAL A 132 -0.60 -20.10 -17.26
C VAL A 132 -1.72 -20.27 -18.29
N PRO A 133 -1.46 -19.96 -19.58
CA PRO A 133 -0.15 -19.61 -20.17
C PRO A 133 0.19 -18.11 -20.14
N ASP A 134 -0.64 -17.26 -19.54
CA ASP A 134 -0.54 -15.81 -19.59
C ASP A 134 0.36 -15.27 -18.44
N VAL A 135 1.17 -14.25 -18.73
CA VAL A 135 1.85 -13.40 -17.76
C VAL A 135 1.30 -11.99 -17.93
N VAL A 136 0.81 -11.41 -16.84
CA VAL A 136 0.06 -10.15 -16.84
C VAL A 136 0.84 -9.12 -16.03
N ASP A 137 1.28 -8.04 -16.68
CA ASP A 137 1.85 -6.84 -16.06
C ASP A 137 0.81 -5.73 -16.12
N VAL A 138 0.31 -5.32 -14.96
CA VAL A 138 -0.67 -4.26 -14.83
C VAL A 138 -0.16 -3.15 -13.91
N ALA A 139 -0.40 -1.91 -14.30
CA ALA A 139 -0.11 -0.75 -13.47
C ALA A 139 -1.12 0.39 -13.69
N VAL A 140 -1.51 1.07 -12.63
CA VAL A 140 -2.20 2.37 -12.66
C VAL A 140 -1.17 3.43 -12.37
N GLN A 141 -0.91 4.31 -13.34
CA GLN A 141 0.15 5.30 -13.27
C GLN A 141 -0.42 6.71 -13.34
N TYR A 142 0.07 7.58 -12.46
CA TYR A 142 -0.22 9.02 -12.43
C TYR A 142 1.08 9.78 -12.70
N ARG A 143 1.03 10.73 -13.63
CA ARG A 143 2.22 11.44 -14.12
C ARG A 143 1.96 12.94 -14.25
N LEU A 144 2.97 13.70 -13.87
CA LEU A 144 3.08 15.13 -14.16
C LEU A 144 4.09 15.34 -15.28
N MET A 145 3.75 16.16 -16.26
CA MET A 145 4.61 16.48 -17.40
C MET A 145 4.61 17.99 -17.62
N ALA A 146 5.79 18.59 -17.78
CA ALA A 146 5.89 19.96 -18.25
C ALA A 146 5.73 19.99 -19.77
N GLU A 147 4.80 20.80 -20.25
CA GLU A 147 4.65 21.11 -21.67
C GLU A 147 5.22 22.51 -21.91
N ILE A 148 6.31 22.56 -22.67
CA ILE A 148 7.08 23.76 -22.96
C ILE A 148 6.92 24.07 -24.45
N ASP A 149 6.33 25.21 -24.75
CA ASP A 149 6.13 25.70 -26.11
C ASP A 149 6.71 27.12 -26.24
N MET A 150 7.51 27.36 -27.27
CA MET A 150 8.03 28.68 -27.62
C MET A 150 7.60 29.06 -29.04
N PRO A 151 6.41 29.66 -29.21
CA PRO A 151 5.85 29.95 -30.52
C PRO A 151 6.80 30.76 -31.40
N GLY A 152 7.06 30.28 -32.61
CA GLY A 152 7.95 30.94 -33.57
C GLY A 152 9.44 30.63 -33.38
N ILE A 153 9.82 29.83 -32.37
CA ILE A 153 11.20 29.43 -32.13
C ILE A 153 11.31 27.91 -32.19
N ALA A 154 12.08 27.40 -33.16
CA ALA A 154 12.39 25.99 -33.27
C ALA A 154 13.50 25.61 -32.26
N ILE A 155 13.09 25.30 -31.04
CA ILE A 155 13.98 24.82 -29.96
C ILE A 155 13.61 23.40 -29.54
N GLU A 156 14.61 22.58 -29.24
CA GLU A 156 14.41 21.26 -28.67
C GLU A 156 14.05 21.39 -27.18
N THR A 157 12.92 20.82 -26.78
CA THR A 157 12.46 20.80 -25.39
C THR A 157 12.62 19.40 -24.80
N LEU A 158 13.12 19.33 -23.57
CA LEU A 158 13.33 18.09 -22.83
C LEU A 158 12.53 18.15 -21.53
N ALA A 159 11.49 17.33 -21.41
CA ALA A 159 10.71 17.24 -20.18
C ALA A 159 10.45 15.77 -19.82
N ALA A 160 10.99 15.33 -18.68
CA ALA A 160 10.76 13.99 -18.17
C ALA A 160 9.47 13.95 -17.33
N PRO A 161 8.61 12.93 -17.49
CA PRO A 161 7.45 12.77 -16.63
C PRO A 161 7.87 12.44 -15.19
N LEU A 162 7.24 13.09 -14.22
CA LEU A 162 7.35 12.75 -12.81
C LEU A 162 6.18 11.84 -12.41
N GLU A 163 6.46 10.64 -11.89
CA GLU A 163 5.42 9.77 -11.36
C GLU A 163 4.99 10.23 -9.96
N ILE A 164 3.68 10.37 -9.75
CA ILE A 164 3.10 10.67 -8.44
C ILE A 164 2.22 9.51 -7.98
N ARG A 165 1.95 9.45 -6.68
CA ARG A 165 1.06 8.44 -6.09
C ARG A 165 -0.30 9.07 -5.82
N PHE A 166 -1.34 8.35 -6.16
CA PHE A 166 -2.73 8.68 -5.89
C PHE A 166 -3.38 7.51 -5.16
N ASP A 167 -4.25 7.80 -4.21
CA ASP A 167 -5.09 6.83 -3.54
C ASP A 167 -6.53 7.40 -3.41
N VAL A 168 -7.48 6.55 -3.06
CA VAL A 168 -8.87 6.97 -2.85
C VAL A 168 -8.97 7.95 -1.67
N ALA A 169 -10.08 8.67 -1.55
CA ALA A 169 -10.26 9.59 -0.44
C ALA A 169 -10.17 8.87 0.92
N ARG A 170 -9.48 9.48 1.88
CA ARG A 170 -9.40 8.94 3.24
C ARG A 170 -10.78 8.97 3.89
N PRO A 171 -11.28 7.85 4.41
CA PRO A 171 -12.53 7.84 5.18
C PRO A 171 -12.30 8.46 6.57
N SER A 172 -13.39 8.87 7.22
CA SER A 172 -13.32 9.25 8.64
C SER A 172 -13.22 8.00 9.53
N LEU A 173 -12.62 8.15 10.71
CA LEU A 173 -12.58 7.08 11.72
C LEU A 173 -13.98 6.61 12.13
N SER A 174 -14.93 7.55 12.25
CA SER A 174 -16.33 7.26 12.59
C SER A 174 -17.03 6.38 11.54
N ALA A 175 -16.76 6.62 10.25
CA ALA A 175 -17.28 5.81 9.16
C ALA A 175 -16.73 4.37 9.18
N ILE A 176 -15.47 4.18 9.57
CA ILE A 176 -14.88 2.85 9.74
C ILE A 176 -15.44 2.15 10.98
N ALA A 177 -15.49 2.84 12.12
CA ALA A 177 -15.91 2.25 13.40
C ALA A 177 -17.36 1.76 13.39
N SER A 178 -18.24 2.47 12.67
CA SER A 178 -19.64 2.08 12.48
C SER A 178 -19.82 0.90 11.51
N SER A 179 -18.78 0.48 10.81
CA SER A 179 -18.83 -0.54 9.76
C SER A 179 -18.40 -1.93 10.25
N ARG A 180 -18.94 -2.36 11.38
CA ARG A 180 -18.73 -3.72 11.90
C ARG A 180 -19.82 -4.66 11.43
N THR A 181 -19.43 -5.90 11.13
CA THR A 181 -20.35 -6.96 10.73
C THR A 181 -20.11 -8.18 11.62
N THR A 182 -21.17 -8.87 12.01
CA THR A 182 -21.08 -10.10 12.80
C THR A 182 -21.65 -11.23 11.98
N PHE A 183 -20.85 -12.27 11.74
CA PHE A 183 -21.35 -13.50 11.13
C PHE A 183 -21.64 -14.54 12.20
N LYS A 184 -22.56 -15.46 11.87
CA LYS A 184 -23.03 -16.54 12.75
C LYS A 184 -22.65 -17.88 12.14
N LEU A 185 -21.99 -18.73 12.93
CA LEU A 185 -21.73 -20.13 12.60
C LEU A 185 -22.43 -21.01 13.62
N ARG A 186 -23.20 -21.99 13.17
CA ARG A 186 -23.93 -22.93 14.02
C ARG A 186 -23.24 -24.29 13.99
N THR A 187 -23.11 -24.94 15.14
CA THR A 187 -22.50 -26.28 15.25
C THR A 187 -23.21 -27.14 16.29
N LYS A 188 -23.20 -28.46 16.07
CA LYS A 188 -23.77 -29.48 16.97
C LYS A 188 -22.70 -30.46 17.39
N VAL A 189 -22.52 -30.59 18.70
CA VAL A 189 -21.62 -31.56 19.33
C VAL A 189 -22.46 -32.63 20.00
N GLN A 190 -22.17 -33.89 19.73
CA GLN A 190 -22.87 -35.01 20.34
C GLN A 190 -21.83 -36.07 20.69
N ASN A 191 -21.63 -36.33 21.99
CA ASN A 191 -20.67 -37.31 22.49
C ASN A 191 -20.93 -37.69 23.96
N GLN A 192 -20.26 -38.75 24.41
CA GLN A 192 -20.31 -39.28 25.78
C GLN A 192 -19.89 -38.31 26.88
N HIS A 193 -19.11 -37.27 26.57
CA HIS A 193 -18.61 -36.30 27.56
C HIS A 193 -19.64 -35.24 27.92
N LEU A 194 -20.79 -35.23 27.23
CA LEU A 194 -21.95 -34.41 27.55
C LEU A 194 -22.89 -35.08 28.56
N LEU A 195 -22.64 -36.33 28.94
CA LEU A 195 -23.39 -37.02 30.00
C LEU A 195 -23.11 -36.39 31.38
N PRO A 196 -24.09 -36.42 32.31
CA PRO A 196 -23.86 -36.06 33.71
C PRO A 196 -22.67 -36.82 34.31
N GLY A 197 -21.92 -36.21 35.24
CA GLY A 197 -20.66 -36.75 35.76
C GLY A 197 -20.71 -38.21 36.26
N GLY A 198 -21.84 -38.64 36.85
CA GLY A 198 -22.04 -40.02 37.31
C GLY A 198 -22.31 -41.05 36.20
N GLN A 199 -22.67 -40.60 35.00
CA GLN A 199 -22.97 -41.44 33.83
C GLN A 199 -21.86 -41.41 32.77
N GLN A 200 -20.84 -40.57 32.96
CA GLN A 200 -19.71 -40.54 32.04
C GLN A 200 -18.95 -41.87 32.10
N PRO A 201 -18.55 -42.45 30.95
CA PRO A 201 -17.85 -43.74 30.93
C PRO A 201 -16.53 -43.67 31.69
N GLN A 202 -16.45 -44.40 32.81
CA GLN A 202 -15.24 -44.55 33.62
C GLN A 202 -14.56 -45.92 33.39
N GLY A 203 -13.24 -45.96 33.55
CA GLY A 203 -12.43 -47.16 33.33
C GLY A 203 -12.27 -47.57 31.86
N PHE A 204 -11.43 -48.59 31.61
CA PHE A 204 -11.16 -49.08 30.24
C PHE A 204 -12.39 -49.70 29.60
N LYS A 205 -13.13 -50.54 30.35
CA LYS A 205 -14.36 -51.18 29.87
C LYS A 205 -15.43 -50.16 29.49
N GLY A 206 -15.70 -49.17 30.34
CA GLY A 206 -16.70 -48.13 30.06
C GLY A 206 -16.36 -47.29 28.84
N LYS A 207 -15.08 -46.90 28.68
CA LYS A 207 -14.61 -46.18 27.49
C LYS A 207 -14.72 -47.02 26.22
N ALA A 208 -14.39 -48.31 26.28
CA ALA A 208 -14.50 -49.21 25.12
C ALA A 208 -15.95 -49.38 24.69
N THR A 209 -16.88 -49.62 25.61
CA THR A 209 -18.32 -49.76 25.29
C THR A 209 -18.87 -48.50 24.63
N ALA A 210 -18.49 -47.33 25.15
CA ALA A 210 -18.99 -46.06 24.64
C ALA A 210 -18.45 -45.66 23.25
N ILE A 211 -17.35 -46.26 22.80
CA ILE A 211 -16.87 -46.14 21.40
C ILE A 211 -17.80 -46.89 20.43
N PHE A 212 -18.39 -48.01 20.86
CA PHE A 212 -19.31 -48.80 20.05
C PHE A 212 -20.79 -48.38 20.19
N THR A 213 -21.10 -47.49 21.14
CA THR A 213 -22.43 -46.91 21.30
C THR A 213 -22.72 -45.91 20.18
N PRO A 214 -23.88 -46.01 19.48
CA PRO A 214 -24.27 -45.05 18.46
C PRO A 214 -24.29 -43.62 19.00
N SER A 215 -23.77 -42.66 18.24
CA SER A 215 -23.66 -41.26 18.69
C SER A 215 -25.00 -40.63 19.06
N GLU A 216 -26.09 -41.11 18.45
CA GLU A 216 -27.47 -40.64 18.68
C GLU A 216 -27.95 -40.84 20.12
N GLN A 217 -27.37 -41.81 20.85
CA GLN A 217 -27.73 -42.11 22.23
C GLN A 217 -27.10 -41.15 23.24
N PHE A 218 -26.14 -40.32 22.81
CA PHE A 218 -25.52 -39.32 23.66
C PHE A 218 -26.25 -37.97 23.59
N PRO A 219 -26.21 -37.15 24.66
CA PRO A 219 -26.75 -35.80 24.63
C PRO A 219 -26.06 -34.95 23.55
N ALA A 220 -26.80 -34.03 22.97
CA ALA A 220 -26.33 -33.07 22.00
C ALA A 220 -26.25 -31.66 22.60
N PHE A 221 -25.20 -30.94 22.26
CA PHE A 221 -24.97 -29.54 22.60
C PHE A 221 -24.89 -28.73 21.31
N VAL A 222 -25.84 -27.81 21.12
CA VAL A 222 -25.91 -26.94 19.95
C VAL A 222 -25.45 -25.54 20.33
N LEU A 223 -24.51 -25.02 19.55
CA LEU A 223 -23.81 -23.77 19.83
C LEU A 223 -23.84 -22.88 18.59
N ASP A 224 -24.23 -21.63 18.82
CA ASP A 224 -24.08 -20.53 17.89
C ASP A 224 -22.83 -19.73 18.25
N ILE A 225 -21.97 -19.52 17.25
CA ILE A 225 -20.71 -18.79 17.36
C ILE A 225 -20.86 -17.51 16.54
N PHE A 226 -20.79 -16.38 17.23
CA PHE A 226 -20.81 -15.06 16.63
C PHE A 226 -19.40 -14.51 16.60
N CYS A 227 -18.97 -14.02 15.44
CA CYS A 227 -17.67 -13.37 15.30
C CYS A 227 -17.85 -12.01 14.63
N THR A 228 -17.53 -10.94 15.36
CA THR A 228 -17.57 -9.57 14.85
C THR A 228 -16.26 -9.22 14.16
N GLU A 229 -16.36 -8.75 12.93
CA GLU A 229 -15.26 -8.34 12.06
C GLU A 229 -15.48 -6.92 11.50
N HIS A 230 -14.46 -6.38 10.83
CA HIS A 230 -14.51 -5.05 10.22
C HIS A 230 -14.78 -5.17 8.71
N LYS A 231 -15.80 -4.45 8.21
CA LYS A 231 -16.10 -4.37 6.78
C LYS A 231 -15.08 -3.50 6.03
N HIS A 232 -14.57 -2.46 6.69
CA HIS A 232 -13.50 -1.61 6.18
C HIS A 232 -12.23 -1.84 6.99
N ILE A 233 -11.12 -2.02 6.30
CA ILE A 233 -9.81 -2.27 6.89
C ILE A 233 -8.77 -1.35 6.26
N TYR A 234 -7.71 -1.00 6.99
CA TYR A 234 -6.67 -0.10 6.48
C TYR A 234 -5.25 -0.53 6.89
N PRO A 235 -4.21 -0.13 6.14
CA PRO A 235 -2.82 -0.40 6.48
C PRO A 235 -2.44 0.12 7.88
N GLY A 236 -1.74 -0.72 8.66
CA GLY A 236 -1.35 -0.43 10.04
C GLY A 236 -2.43 -0.71 11.09
N GLN A 237 -3.66 -1.05 10.68
CA GLN A 237 -4.71 -1.43 11.63
C GLN A 237 -4.39 -2.78 12.29
N GLN A 238 -4.41 -2.81 13.62
CA GLN A 238 -4.43 -4.05 14.39
C GLN A 238 -5.86 -4.59 14.41
N MET A 239 -6.07 -5.79 13.85
CA MET A 239 -7.41 -6.35 13.75
C MET A 239 -7.83 -6.95 15.09
N LYS A 240 -9.02 -6.57 15.56
CA LYS A 240 -9.65 -7.08 16.77
C LYS A 240 -10.97 -7.74 16.40
N PHE A 241 -11.11 -9.02 16.76
CA PHE A 241 -12.29 -9.84 16.54
C PHE A 241 -12.96 -10.13 17.88
N GLU A 242 -14.26 -9.93 17.97
CA GLU A 242 -15.04 -10.34 19.14
C GLU A 242 -15.69 -11.68 18.84
N VAL A 243 -15.42 -12.69 19.65
CA VAL A 243 -15.99 -14.02 19.53
C VAL A 243 -16.91 -14.27 20.71
N THR A 244 -18.20 -14.47 20.43
CA THR A 244 -19.23 -14.72 21.43
C THR A 244 -19.92 -16.04 21.14
N LEU A 245 -20.13 -16.84 22.19
CA LEU A 245 -20.83 -18.11 22.10
C LEU A 245 -22.22 -17.99 22.72
N ARG A 246 -23.23 -18.56 22.05
CA ARG A 246 -24.58 -18.72 22.62
C ARG A 246 -25.03 -20.16 22.46
N ARG A 247 -25.49 -20.74 23.57
CA ARG A 247 -26.16 -22.04 23.56
C ARG A 247 -27.53 -21.89 22.89
N ASP A 248 -27.90 -22.84 22.06
CA ASP A 248 -29.27 -22.96 21.57
C ASP A 248 -30.07 -23.92 22.46
N ASP A 249 -30.93 -23.36 23.31
CA ASP A 249 -31.71 -24.13 24.29
C ASP A 249 -32.81 -24.99 23.66
N SER A 250 -33.21 -24.71 22.41
CA SER A 250 -34.28 -25.46 21.74
C SER A 250 -33.82 -26.83 21.21
N GLU A 251 -32.55 -26.93 20.80
CA GLU A 251 -31.98 -28.15 20.22
C GLU A 251 -30.94 -28.84 21.13
N THR A 252 -30.52 -28.18 22.22
CA THR A 252 -29.56 -28.75 23.17
C THR A 252 -30.25 -29.69 24.15
N THR A 253 -29.87 -30.97 24.10
CA THR A 253 -30.31 -31.99 25.08
C THR A 253 -29.30 -32.21 26.20
N ALA A 254 -28.11 -31.59 26.13
CA ALA A 254 -27.11 -31.66 27.18
C ALA A 254 -27.59 -30.94 28.47
N PRO A 255 -27.44 -31.60 29.65
CA PRO A 255 -27.96 -31.08 30.92
C PRO A 255 -27.19 -29.87 31.45
N ALA A 256 -25.92 -29.72 31.07
CA ALA A 256 -25.05 -28.61 31.47
C ALA A 256 -24.27 -28.07 30.27
N VAL A 257 -23.77 -26.84 30.41
CA VAL A 257 -22.83 -26.27 29.43
C VAL A 257 -21.47 -26.95 29.64
N PRO A 258 -20.90 -27.61 28.62
CA PRO A 258 -19.59 -28.25 28.75
C PRO A 258 -18.47 -27.22 28.81
N ASP A 259 -17.25 -27.67 29.12
CA ASP A 259 -16.05 -26.86 28.91
C ASP A 259 -15.86 -26.59 27.41
N ILE A 260 -15.69 -25.31 27.08
CA ILE A 260 -15.47 -24.83 25.71
C ILE A 260 -14.20 -24.00 25.68
N THR A 261 -13.28 -24.35 24.78
CA THR A 261 -12.03 -23.62 24.57
C THR A 261 -11.88 -23.21 23.11
N LEU A 262 -11.35 -22.02 22.84
CA LEU A 262 -10.82 -21.63 21.53
C LEU A 262 -9.33 -21.97 21.52
N ASP A 263 -8.95 -22.98 20.76
CA ASP A 263 -7.59 -23.53 20.73
C ASP A 263 -6.72 -22.87 19.66
N SER A 264 -7.31 -22.48 18.53
CA SER A 264 -6.61 -21.78 17.46
C SER A 264 -7.50 -20.76 16.77
N PHE A 265 -6.89 -19.64 16.35
CA PHE A 265 -7.52 -18.61 15.54
C PHE A 265 -6.57 -18.19 14.43
N LYS A 266 -7.06 -18.15 13.19
CA LYS A 266 -6.30 -17.72 12.02
C LYS A 266 -7.17 -16.83 11.15
N ALA A 267 -6.66 -15.68 10.76
CA ALA A 267 -7.30 -14.82 9.75
C ALA A 267 -6.35 -14.63 8.57
N ASP A 268 -6.83 -14.89 7.34
CA ASP A 268 -6.06 -14.72 6.12
C ASP A 268 -6.73 -13.67 5.23
N LEU A 269 -6.01 -12.61 4.90
CA LEU A 269 -6.42 -11.63 3.89
C LEU A 269 -6.09 -12.17 2.50
N LYS A 270 -7.10 -12.28 1.65
CA LYS A 270 -6.96 -12.66 0.25
C LYS A 270 -7.29 -11.47 -0.63
N SER A 271 -6.60 -11.36 -1.75
CA SER A 271 -6.91 -10.39 -2.80
C SER A 271 -7.37 -11.09 -4.06
N ALA A 272 -8.35 -10.49 -4.74
CA ALA A 272 -8.71 -10.84 -6.10
C ALA A 272 -8.51 -9.62 -7.01
N THR A 273 -7.66 -9.75 -8.01
CA THR A 273 -7.46 -8.74 -9.05
C THR A 273 -8.12 -9.21 -10.33
N VAL A 274 -9.05 -8.43 -10.86
CA VAL A 274 -9.75 -8.74 -12.12
C VAL A 274 -9.29 -7.76 -13.19
N VAL A 275 -8.90 -8.30 -14.33
CA VAL A 275 -8.29 -7.58 -15.44
C VAL A 275 -9.08 -7.88 -16.72
N ASP A 276 -9.41 -6.84 -17.49
CA ASP A 276 -10.06 -6.97 -18.79
C ASP A 276 -9.04 -7.23 -19.90
N GLY A 277 -9.05 -8.46 -20.42
CA GLY A 277 -8.25 -8.90 -21.57
C GLY A 277 -9.08 -9.03 -22.85
N SER A 278 -10.27 -8.43 -22.95
CA SER A 278 -11.22 -8.61 -24.06
C SER A 278 -10.67 -8.31 -25.46
N GLN A 279 -9.66 -7.44 -25.60
CA GLN A 279 -9.10 -7.10 -26.91
C GLN A 279 -8.08 -8.14 -27.43
N ARG A 280 -7.92 -9.29 -26.75
CA ARG A 280 -6.97 -10.31 -27.17
C ARG A 280 -7.56 -11.24 -28.21
N ILE A 281 -6.72 -11.70 -29.13
CA ILE A 281 -7.12 -12.67 -30.18
C ILE A 281 -7.42 -14.05 -29.57
N MET A 282 -6.73 -14.44 -28.48
CA MET A 282 -6.88 -15.78 -27.90
C MET A 282 -6.90 -15.81 -26.36
N GLY A 283 -7.83 -16.61 -25.82
CA GLY A 283 -8.02 -16.96 -24.41
C GLY A 283 -9.10 -16.10 -23.70
N PRO A 284 -9.26 -16.19 -22.37
CA PRO A 284 -10.42 -15.60 -21.70
C PRO A 284 -10.44 -14.06 -21.71
N ALA A 285 -11.59 -13.47 -22.02
CA ALA A 285 -11.79 -12.01 -22.01
C ALA A 285 -11.54 -11.38 -20.63
N VAL A 286 -11.66 -12.16 -19.55
CA VAL A 286 -11.41 -11.71 -18.18
C VAL A 286 -10.36 -12.59 -17.53
N ILE A 287 -9.33 -11.97 -16.95
CA ILE A 287 -8.28 -12.65 -16.19
C ILE A 287 -8.43 -12.27 -14.73
N ILE A 288 -8.44 -13.27 -13.86
CA ILE A 288 -8.56 -13.09 -12.40
C ILE A 288 -7.32 -13.65 -11.74
N ASP A 289 -6.60 -12.82 -10.99
CA ASP A 289 -5.61 -13.26 -10.02
C ASP A 289 -6.29 -13.43 -8.66
N LYS A 290 -6.09 -14.58 -8.01
CA LYS A 290 -6.53 -14.81 -6.63
C LYS A 290 -5.31 -15.20 -5.80
N THR A 291 -4.89 -14.31 -4.93
CA THR A 291 -3.65 -14.41 -4.18
C THR A 291 -3.90 -14.24 -2.68
N TYR A 292 -3.10 -14.92 -1.87
CA TYR A 292 -3.02 -14.63 -0.45
C TYR A 292 -2.21 -13.35 -0.28
N ALA A 293 -2.87 -12.30 0.22
CA ALA A 293 -2.23 -11.01 0.42
C ALA A 293 -1.44 -10.98 1.73
N GLN A 294 -2.02 -11.51 2.81
CA GLN A 294 -1.38 -11.54 4.13
C GLN A 294 -2.01 -12.59 5.04
N SER A 295 -1.21 -13.27 5.86
CA SER A 295 -1.72 -14.04 7.01
C SER A 295 -1.63 -13.17 8.26
N LEU A 296 -2.75 -13.01 8.96
CA LEU A 296 -2.85 -12.27 10.21
C LEU A 296 -2.62 -13.25 11.37
N VAL A 297 -1.46 -13.12 12.00
CA VAL A 297 -1.01 -13.96 13.10
C VAL A 297 -1.73 -13.52 14.37
N CYS A 298 -2.35 -14.48 15.07
CA CYS A 298 -2.99 -14.25 16.36
C CYS A 298 -1.95 -13.88 17.42
N GLU A 299 -2.13 -12.74 18.08
CA GLU A 299 -1.29 -12.26 19.19
C GLU A 299 -1.92 -12.56 20.56
N THR A 300 -3.23 -12.81 20.61
CA THR A 300 -3.89 -13.26 21.84
C THR A 300 -3.37 -14.64 22.26
N LYS A 301 -3.09 -14.81 23.55
CA LYS A 301 -2.68 -16.09 24.13
C LYS A 301 -3.81 -17.11 24.05
N LEU A 302 -3.55 -18.24 23.40
CA LEU A 302 -4.46 -19.39 23.28
C LEU A 302 -3.92 -20.58 24.12
N PRO A 303 -4.79 -21.52 24.56
CA PRO A 303 -6.24 -21.53 24.39
C PRO A 303 -6.97 -20.54 25.31
N ILE A 304 -8.19 -20.13 24.92
CA ILE A 304 -9.08 -19.29 25.74
C ILE A 304 -10.28 -20.10 26.18
N ASN A 305 -10.59 -20.10 27.48
CA ASN A 305 -11.75 -20.77 28.03
C ASN A 305 -12.99 -19.85 28.00
N PHE A 306 -14.13 -20.37 27.57
CA PHE A 306 -15.41 -19.68 27.63
C PHE A 306 -16.20 -20.17 28.83
N SER A 307 -16.64 -19.23 29.68
CA SER A 307 -17.38 -19.54 30.90
C SER A 307 -18.34 -18.41 31.24
N LYS A 308 -19.08 -18.57 32.34
CA LYS A 308 -19.94 -17.50 32.85
C LYS A 308 -19.15 -16.26 33.29
N SER A 309 -17.85 -16.37 33.62
CA SER A 309 -17.07 -15.22 34.10
C SER A 309 -16.69 -14.23 32.98
N ASN A 310 -16.71 -14.66 31.72
CA ASN A 310 -16.48 -13.80 30.56
C ASN A 310 -17.72 -13.68 29.67
N ASP A 311 -18.91 -14.00 30.21
CA ASP A 311 -20.18 -14.01 29.46
C ASP A 311 -20.07 -14.76 28.12
N TYR A 312 -19.27 -15.83 28.12
CA TYR A 312 -18.94 -16.63 26.93
C TYR A 312 -18.47 -15.77 25.73
N SER A 313 -17.74 -14.70 26.00
CA SER A 313 -17.21 -13.76 25.01
C SER A 313 -15.71 -13.51 25.21
N THR A 314 -14.99 -13.29 24.12
CA THR A 314 -13.56 -12.95 24.15
C THR A 314 -13.16 -12.09 22.97
N TYR A 315 -11.99 -11.45 23.06
CA TYR A 315 -11.39 -10.71 21.96
C TYR A 315 -10.11 -11.39 21.48
N VAL A 316 -10.03 -11.56 20.16
CA VAL A 316 -8.81 -12.02 19.49
C VAL A 316 -8.18 -10.85 18.75
N VAL A 317 -6.90 -10.60 19.01
CA VAL A 317 -6.11 -9.55 18.38
C VAL A 317 -5.08 -10.20 17.47
N THR A 318 -4.84 -9.63 16.29
CA THR A 318 -3.80 -10.09 15.37
C THR A 318 -2.74 -9.02 15.17
N ASN A 319 -1.64 -9.40 14.53
CA ASN A 319 -0.66 -8.43 14.04
C ASN A 319 -1.30 -7.40 13.08
N PRO A 320 -0.66 -6.22 12.91
CA PRO A 320 -1.17 -5.17 12.03
C PRO A 320 -1.22 -5.56 10.55
N LEU A 321 -2.18 -4.97 9.83
CA LEU A 321 -2.24 -5.05 8.37
C LEU A 321 -1.05 -4.35 7.73
N GLN A 322 -0.45 -5.00 6.73
CA GLN A 322 0.65 -4.43 5.95
C GLN A 322 0.12 -3.41 4.92
N ASN A 323 1.04 -2.74 4.24
CA ASN A 323 0.72 -1.77 3.22
C ASN A 323 0.21 -2.44 1.94
N HIS A 324 -1.11 -2.57 1.83
CA HIS A 324 -1.82 -3.08 0.66
C HIS A 324 -2.55 -1.95 -0.06
N ALA A 325 -2.67 -2.01 -1.37
CA ALA A 325 -3.42 -1.03 -2.15
C ALA A 325 -4.92 -1.05 -1.79
N SER A 326 -5.55 0.12 -1.75
CA SER A 326 -6.99 0.26 -1.53
C SER A 326 -7.82 -0.56 -2.53
N SER A 327 -9.01 -0.98 -2.11
CA SER A 327 -9.99 -1.62 -2.98
C SER A 327 -10.49 -0.63 -4.03
N PHE A 328 -10.61 -1.06 -5.27
CA PHE A 328 -11.14 -0.22 -6.35
C PHE A 328 -11.79 -1.04 -7.46
N LYS A 329 -12.64 -0.38 -8.24
CA LYS A 329 -13.32 -0.97 -9.38
C LYS A 329 -13.35 0.01 -10.55
N HIS A 330 -12.70 -0.39 -11.65
CA HIS A 330 -12.74 0.27 -12.95
C HIS A 330 -13.05 -0.81 -14.02
N PRO A 331 -13.72 -0.49 -15.15
CA PRO A 331 -14.07 -1.49 -16.16
C PRO A 331 -12.90 -2.35 -16.65
N LYS A 332 -11.71 -1.76 -16.74
CA LYS A 332 -10.47 -2.46 -17.13
C LYS A 332 -9.76 -3.22 -16.03
N LEU A 333 -9.93 -2.80 -14.78
CA LEU A 333 -9.13 -3.27 -13.66
C LEU A 333 -9.88 -3.08 -12.35
N SER A 334 -9.95 -4.12 -11.54
CA SER A 334 -10.45 -4.01 -10.18
C SER A 334 -9.63 -4.85 -9.23
N ARG A 335 -9.60 -4.43 -7.96
CA ARG A 335 -8.98 -5.18 -6.88
C ARG A 335 -9.90 -5.15 -5.67
N VAL A 336 -10.22 -6.33 -5.18
CA VAL A 336 -11.08 -6.53 -4.00
C VAL A 336 -10.41 -7.49 -3.03
N TYR A 337 -10.83 -7.44 -1.77
CA TYR A 337 -10.27 -8.29 -0.72
C TYR A 337 -11.36 -9.12 -0.03
N SER A 338 -10.97 -10.27 0.48
CA SER A 338 -11.77 -11.08 1.39
C SER A 338 -10.93 -11.50 2.59
N LEU A 339 -11.56 -11.57 3.75
CA LEU A 339 -10.98 -12.04 4.98
C LEU A 339 -11.50 -13.44 5.28
N LYS A 340 -10.61 -14.42 5.32
CA LYS A 340 -10.94 -15.79 5.70
C LYS A 340 -10.55 -16.02 7.15
N ILE A 341 -11.54 -16.15 8.02
CA ILE A 341 -11.35 -16.47 9.43
C ILE A 341 -11.53 -17.98 9.62
N THR A 342 -10.62 -18.60 10.36
CA THR A 342 -10.66 -20.02 10.74
C THR A 342 -10.48 -20.12 12.25
N MET A 343 -11.43 -20.75 12.92
CA MET A 343 -11.45 -20.95 14.36
C MET A 343 -11.45 -22.45 14.65
N GLN A 344 -10.69 -22.87 15.66
CA GLN A 344 -10.72 -24.22 16.18
C GLN A 344 -11.15 -24.20 17.64
N PHE A 345 -12.25 -24.86 17.95
CA PHE A 345 -12.76 -25.00 19.31
C PHE A 345 -12.60 -26.44 19.80
N THR A 346 -12.41 -26.63 21.10
CA THR A 346 -12.65 -27.91 21.75
C THR A 346 -13.87 -27.78 22.66
N VAL A 347 -14.88 -28.61 22.41
CA VAL A 347 -16.15 -28.65 23.14
C VAL A 347 -16.36 -30.07 23.64
N ALA A 348 -16.44 -30.27 24.95
CA ALA A 348 -16.58 -31.60 25.56
C ALA A 348 -15.56 -32.61 24.98
N LYS A 349 -14.28 -32.21 24.90
CA LYS A 349 -13.16 -33.00 24.34
C LYS A 349 -13.25 -33.34 22.85
N LYS A 350 -14.21 -32.76 22.11
CA LYS A 350 -14.31 -32.88 20.65
C LYS A 350 -13.81 -31.58 20.00
N THR A 351 -12.87 -31.72 19.08
CA THR A 351 -12.36 -30.59 18.30
C THR A 351 -13.30 -30.27 17.13
N LEU A 352 -13.58 -28.98 16.94
CA LEU A 352 -14.40 -28.42 15.88
C LEU A 352 -13.57 -27.39 15.12
N LYS A 353 -13.50 -27.50 13.80
CA LYS A 353 -12.85 -26.52 12.94
C LYS A 353 -13.90 -25.83 12.09
N LEU A 354 -13.96 -24.51 12.20
CA LEU A 354 -14.95 -23.66 11.57
C LEU A 354 -14.24 -22.59 10.75
N SER A 355 -14.78 -22.25 9.59
CA SER A 355 -14.22 -21.21 8.75
C SER A 355 -15.31 -20.42 8.04
N GLN A 356 -15.10 -19.11 7.96
CA GLN A 356 -15.94 -18.17 7.23
C GLN A 356 -15.04 -17.29 6.36
N GLU A 357 -15.50 -16.97 5.15
CA GLU A 357 -14.84 -15.99 4.28
C GLU A 357 -15.82 -14.85 4.00
N SER A 358 -15.39 -13.64 4.32
CA SER A 358 -16.21 -12.42 4.22
C SER A 358 -15.55 -11.38 3.33
N PRO A 359 -16.30 -10.64 2.50
CA PRO A 359 -15.73 -9.54 1.72
C PRO A 359 -15.35 -8.37 2.62
N VAL A 360 -14.20 -7.75 2.36
CA VAL A 360 -13.71 -6.57 3.08
C VAL A 360 -13.21 -5.51 2.10
N THR A 361 -13.36 -4.24 2.46
CA THR A 361 -12.89 -3.10 1.69
C THR A 361 -11.59 -2.59 2.31
N MET A 362 -10.47 -2.71 1.58
CA MET A 362 -9.23 -2.04 1.95
C MET A 362 -9.36 -0.55 1.62
N VAL A 363 -9.13 0.31 2.59
CA VAL A 363 -9.16 1.77 2.43
C VAL A 363 -7.84 2.36 2.91
N PRO A 364 -7.51 3.60 2.52
CA PRO A 364 -6.37 4.30 3.09
C PRO A 364 -6.53 4.46 4.60
N ARG A 365 -5.41 4.76 5.28
CA ARG A 365 -5.47 5.13 6.68
C ARG A 365 -6.44 6.31 6.86
N PRO A 366 -7.44 6.20 7.75
CA PRO A 366 -8.40 7.27 7.97
C PRO A 366 -7.72 8.56 8.43
N THR A 367 -8.39 9.68 8.17
CA THR A 367 -8.06 10.98 8.78
C THR A 367 -8.68 11.04 10.16
N ASP A 368 -7.92 11.51 11.15
CA ASP A 368 -8.49 11.90 12.43
C ASP A 368 -9.28 13.21 12.19
N ASP A 369 -10.51 13.32 12.71
CA ASP A 369 -11.32 14.54 12.58
C ASP A 369 -10.65 15.77 13.26
N ASN A 370 -9.60 15.52 14.06
CA ASN A 370 -8.75 16.52 14.71
C ASN A 370 -7.39 16.73 14.04
N ASP A 371 -7.05 15.95 13.01
CA ASP A 371 -5.92 16.33 12.19
C ASP A 371 -6.33 17.61 11.47
N PRO A 372 -5.57 18.72 11.58
CA PRO A 372 -5.81 19.86 10.72
C PRO A 372 -5.86 19.31 9.29
N PRO A 373 -6.78 19.81 8.44
CA PRO A 373 -6.85 19.35 7.06
C PRO A 373 -5.42 19.35 6.55
N VAL A 374 -4.90 18.17 6.19
CA VAL A 374 -3.61 18.07 5.52
C VAL A 374 -3.87 18.65 4.14
N ALA A 375 -3.95 19.97 4.09
CA ALA A 375 -3.64 20.72 2.90
C ALA A 375 -2.21 20.30 2.56
N GLY A 376 -1.98 19.93 1.30
CA GLY A 376 -0.63 19.88 0.76
C GLY A 376 0.18 21.11 1.20
N PRO A 377 1.51 21.02 1.24
CA PRO A 377 2.38 22.00 1.89
C PRO A 377 2.32 23.35 1.17
N SER A 378 1.32 24.15 1.51
CA SER A 378 1.13 25.50 1.03
C SER A 378 0.38 26.30 2.09
N ARG A 379 1.02 26.50 3.23
CA ARG A 379 0.82 27.70 4.04
C ARG A 379 2.17 28.33 4.28
N ARG A 380 2.47 29.40 3.53
CA ARG A 380 3.43 30.41 3.99
C ARG A 380 2.81 31.02 5.25
N VAL A 381 3.35 30.66 6.40
CA VAL A 381 3.19 31.49 7.59
C VAL A 381 3.94 32.78 7.27
N VAL A 382 3.20 33.83 6.93
CA VAL A 382 3.70 35.19 7.11
C VAL A 382 3.68 35.37 8.62
N GLY A 383 4.82 35.08 9.25
CA GLY A 383 5.01 35.32 10.67
C GLY A 383 5.21 36.81 10.86
N ASP A 384 4.24 37.44 11.51
CA ASP A 384 4.51 38.64 12.30
C ASP A 384 5.58 38.27 13.34
N VAL A 385 6.53 39.17 13.46
CA VAL A 385 7.69 39.11 14.35
C VAL A 385 7.18 39.26 15.77
N GLU A 386 7.32 38.21 16.58
CA GLU A 386 7.49 38.36 18.01
C GLU A 386 8.80 37.68 18.40
N ASP A 387 9.72 38.53 18.86
CA ASP A 387 11.04 38.21 19.36
C ASP A 387 10.95 37.28 20.59
N GLU A 388 11.36 36.02 20.48
CA GLU A 388 11.81 35.24 21.64
C GLU A 388 13.00 34.34 21.29
N ASP A 389 14.11 34.65 21.95
CA ASP A 389 15.24 33.79 22.34
C ASP A 389 15.97 32.98 21.26
N LEU A 390 16.90 33.67 20.59
CA LEU A 390 18.04 33.01 19.95
C LEU A 390 19.02 32.47 21.00
N PRO A 391 19.48 31.21 20.91
CA PRO A 391 20.51 30.70 21.81
C PRO A 391 21.84 31.43 21.57
N MET A 392 22.50 31.80 22.68
CA MET A 392 23.84 32.38 22.69
C MET A 392 24.82 31.48 21.93
N TYR A 393 25.46 32.03 20.90
CA TYR A 393 26.62 31.42 20.26
C TYR A 393 27.81 31.48 21.22
N GLU A 394 28.39 30.32 21.56
CA GLU A 394 29.76 30.27 22.09
C GLU A 394 30.75 30.64 20.99
N GLU A 395 31.62 31.61 21.28
CA GLU A 395 32.74 32.01 20.43
C GLU A 395 33.71 30.84 20.22
N ALA A 396 34.04 30.54 18.96
CA ALA A 396 35.07 29.57 18.63
C ALA A 396 36.46 30.08 19.06
N PRO A 397 37.33 29.23 19.64
CA PRO A 397 38.67 29.64 20.05
C PRO A 397 39.53 30.03 18.83
N ALA A 398 40.31 31.08 19.01
CA ALA A 398 41.18 31.65 18.00
C ALA A 398 42.23 30.63 17.48
N TYR A 399 42.35 30.55 16.15
CA TYR A 399 43.41 29.86 15.45
C TYR A 399 44.79 30.41 15.88
N THR A 400 45.62 29.57 16.50
CA THR A 400 47.05 29.85 16.63
C THR A 400 47.77 29.35 15.39
N VAL A 401 48.41 30.28 14.70
CA VAL A 401 49.22 30.03 13.50
C VAL A 401 50.53 29.35 13.91
N ALA A 402 50.83 28.24 13.23
CA ALA A 402 52.07 27.49 13.37
C ALA A 402 53.29 28.34 13.00
N ASN A 403 54.37 28.21 13.78
CA ASN A 403 55.73 28.47 13.32
C ASN A 403 56.55 27.19 13.44
N ALA A 404 57.06 26.75 12.30
CA ALA A 404 57.98 25.65 12.14
C ALA A 404 59.39 26.06 12.57
N THR A 405 60.14 25.15 13.20
CA THR A 405 61.59 25.09 12.99
C THR A 405 62.10 23.66 13.14
N GLN A 406 63.06 23.35 12.26
CA GLN A 406 63.62 22.07 11.87
C GLN A 406 64.44 21.37 12.96
N GLY A 407 64.63 20.04 12.80
CA GLY A 407 65.87 19.40 13.26
C GLY A 407 65.86 17.88 13.36
N ASN A 408 66.58 17.23 12.43
CA ASN A 408 67.32 15.95 12.55
C ASN A 408 66.54 14.62 12.62
N ILE A 409 66.63 13.74 11.62
CA ILE A 409 67.74 12.87 11.13
C ILE A 409 67.76 11.49 11.82
N ALA A 410 67.85 10.45 10.96
CA ALA A 410 68.26 9.05 11.20
C ALA A 410 67.17 8.13 11.80
N SER A 411 66.99 6.86 11.44
CA SER A 411 67.63 5.92 10.51
C SER A 411 66.99 4.51 10.71
N LEU A 412 67.25 3.57 9.78
CA LEU A 412 66.99 2.11 9.85
C LEU A 412 65.50 1.67 9.73
N GLN A 413 65.08 0.60 9.04
CA GLN A 413 65.69 -0.62 8.45
C GLN A 413 64.61 -1.21 7.50
N LYS A 414 64.90 -1.63 6.25
CA LYS A 414 65.03 -3.05 5.79
C LYS A 414 64.14 -4.05 6.58
N HIS A 415 63.35 -4.98 6.03
CA HIS A 415 63.20 -5.63 4.70
C HIS A 415 61.92 -6.55 4.80
N PRO A 416 61.69 -7.60 3.98
CA PRO A 416 60.65 -7.69 2.94
C PRO A 416 59.54 -8.74 3.16
N ASP A 417 58.67 -8.85 2.15
CA ASP A 417 58.03 -10.04 1.55
C ASP A 417 57.56 -11.18 2.47
N LEU A 418 56.28 -11.55 2.30
CA LEU A 418 55.93 -12.96 2.18
C LEU A 418 54.76 -13.19 1.24
N ASP A 419 55.07 -14.07 0.32
CA ASP A 419 54.39 -14.55 -0.85
C ASP A 419 53.26 -15.55 -0.53
N SER A 420 52.35 -15.64 -1.50
CA SER A 420 51.83 -16.88 -2.08
C SER A 420 50.66 -17.67 -1.47
N ASN A 421 49.90 -18.19 -2.44
CA ASN A 421 49.17 -19.45 -2.52
C ASN A 421 47.78 -19.56 -1.89
N SER A 422 46.83 -20.33 -2.41
CA SER A 422 46.45 -20.87 -3.73
C SER A 422 45.42 -21.97 -3.40
N ARG A 423 44.36 -22.08 -4.20
CA ARG A 423 43.52 -23.28 -4.42
C ARG A 423 42.78 -23.90 -3.22
N THR A 424 41.44 -23.88 -3.31
CA THR A 424 40.64 -25.03 -3.81
C THR A 424 39.35 -24.51 -4.42
#